data_AF-A0A821GV42-F1
#
_entry.id   AF-A0A821GV42-F1
#
_cell.length_a   1.000
_cell.length_b   1.000
_cell.length_c   1.000
_cell.angle_alpha   90.00
_cell.angle_beta   90.00
_cell.angle_gamma   90.00
#
_symmetry.space_group_name_H-M   'P 1'
#
loop_
_entity.id
_entity.type
_entity.pdbx_description
1 polymer ?
#
loop_
_entity_poly.entity_id
_entity_poly.type
_entity_poly.pdbx_seq_one_letter_code
_entity_poly.pdbx_strand_id
1 'polypeptide(L)'
;MPKRGSSTSGTVAVVPRKKQKNVELMNGHNDEEQDENMPPDHSTYSSQFFKQNPDLHKNAGTILRVSVKNFMCHTFLEFDFNENLNMVIGNNGSGKSAVMNAITLTLGGRATSTSRCSNISRFIQHGKSFAEVSVVLCNQGLEAIDIERFGRAITIIRKITIKGSSHYLVKNEYGKLVSDKKDTIDTIVTHFNIQVDNPMCMLNQDIAKNFLNTKSTKEKYNVRILSVNYFELNNKFLNLDLFRDHMISFLANVPT
;
A
#
# COMPACT_ATOMS: atom_id res chain seq x y z
N MET A 1 -21.55 31.83 24.21
CA MET A 1 -21.28 30.44 23.76
C MET A 1 -21.21 30.42 22.23
N PRO A 2 -20.05 30.24 21.59
CA PRO A 2 -20.00 30.10 20.14
C PRO A 2 -20.17 28.64 19.71
N LYS A 3 -20.91 28.46 18.62
CA LYS A 3 -21.31 27.18 18.02
C LYS A 3 -20.13 26.49 17.32
N ARG A 4 -20.05 25.17 17.48
CA ARG A 4 -19.24 24.25 16.67
C ARG A 4 -19.77 24.19 15.24
N GLY A 5 -18.87 24.05 14.27
CA GLY A 5 -19.19 23.73 12.89
C GLY A 5 -17.94 23.68 12.02
N SER A 6 -17.01 22.75 12.30
CA SER A 6 -15.93 22.41 11.36
C SER A 6 -16.50 21.56 10.24
N SER A 7 -16.56 22.10 9.03
CA SER A 7 -16.94 21.39 7.81
C SER A 7 -15.85 20.39 7.42
N THR A 8 -16.09 19.10 7.68
CA THR A 8 -15.31 18.01 7.10
C THR A 8 -15.74 17.80 5.65
N SER A 9 -15.00 18.39 4.71
CA SER A 9 -15.17 18.12 3.28
C SER A 9 -14.69 16.69 2.98
N GLY A 10 -15.60 15.73 2.96
CA GLY A 10 -15.34 14.38 2.47
C GLY A 10 -15.45 14.32 0.95
N THR A 11 -14.40 13.88 0.27
CA THR A 11 -14.43 13.60 -1.18
C THR A 11 -14.96 12.19 -1.41
N VAL A 12 -15.94 12.05 -2.31
CA VAL A 12 -16.49 10.77 -2.75
C VAL A 12 -15.83 10.38 -4.07
N ALA A 13 -15.02 9.32 -4.08
CA ALA A 13 -14.51 8.74 -5.32
C ALA A 13 -15.58 7.81 -5.92
N VAL A 14 -16.10 8.16 -7.09
CA VAL A 14 -17.10 7.37 -7.83
C VAL A 14 -16.37 6.49 -8.86
N VAL A 15 -16.52 5.17 -8.77
CA VAL A 15 -15.96 4.23 -9.77
C VAL A 15 -16.88 4.14 -11.00
N PRO A 16 -16.42 4.48 -12.22
CA PRO A 16 -17.28 4.53 -13.41
C PRO A 16 -17.67 3.13 -13.96
N ARG A 17 -18.79 3.09 -14.70
CA ARG A 17 -19.47 1.89 -15.24
C ARG A 17 -18.82 1.36 -16.52
N LYS A 18 -18.62 0.05 -16.64
CA LYS A 18 -18.17 -0.62 -17.89
C LYS A 18 -19.24 -0.53 -18.98
N LYS A 19 -18.88 -0.04 -20.17
CA LYS A 19 -19.60 -0.34 -21.43
C LYS A 19 -18.99 -1.61 -22.02
N GLN A 20 -19.79 -2.67 -22.15
CA GLN A 20 -19.42 -3.86 -22.93
C GLN A 20 -19.36 -3.46 -24.41
N LYS A 21 -18.21 -3.66 -25.06
CA LYS A 21 -18.12 -3.70 -26.53
C LYS A 21 -17.88 -5.15 -26.95
N ASN A 22 -18.65 -5.59 -27.93
CA ASN A 22 -18.51 -6.89 -28.59
C ASN A 22 -17.11 -7.05 -29.18
N VAL A 23 -16.54 -8.24 -29.04
CA VAL A 23 -15.25 -8.63 -29.60
C VAL A 23 -15.52 -9.38 -30.90
N GLU A 24 -15.16 -8.77 -32.02
CA GLU A 24 -14.91 -9.50 -33.27
C GLU A 24 -13.43 -9.93 -33.30
N LEU A 25 -13.21 -11.17 -33.71
CA LEU A 25 -11.90 -11.80 -33.85
C LEU A 25 -11.20 -11.28 -35.11
N MET A 26 -9.93 -10.88 -35.02
CA MET A 26 -8.86 -11.46 -35.84
C MET A 26 -7.44 -10.97 -35.49
N ASN A 27 -6.56 -11.98 -35.44
CA ASN A 27 -5.14 -12.06 -35.81
C ASN A 27 -4.11 -11.05 -35.28
N GLY A 28 -3.08 -11.64 -34.67
CA GLY A 28 -2.01 -10.94 -33.99
C GLY A 28 -0.98 -10.30 -34.91
N HIS A 29 -0.37 -9.25 -34.37
CA HIS A 29 0.99 -8.79 -34.57
C HIS A 29 1.49 -8.27 -33.21
N ASN A 30 2.77 -8.53 -32.92
CA ASN A 30 3.44 -8.01 -31.73
C ASN A 30 3.77 -6.55 -31.96
N ASP A 31 2.87 -5.65 -31.58
CA ASP A 31 3.17 -4.22 -31.50
C ASP A 31 2.95 -3.79 -30.05
N GLU A 32 3.99 -3.22 -29.45
CA GLU A 32 3.88 -2.45 -28.22
C GLU A 32 3.05 -1.21 -28.52
N GLU A 33 1.72 -1.36 -28.52
CA GLU A 33 0.79 -0.24 -28.61
C GLU A 33 1.03 0.68 -27.40
N GLN A 34 1.74 1.77 -27.64
CA GLN A 34 1.74 2.94 -26.77
C GLN A 34 0.33 3.51 -26.82
N ASP A 35 -0.49 3.12 -25.84
CA ASP A 35 -1.83 3.66 -25.65
C ASP A 35 -1.70 5.17 -25.38
N GLU A 36 -1.96 5.98 -26.42
CA GLU A 36 -1.87 7.45 -26.40
C GLU A 36 -2.81 8.10 -25.36
N ASN A 37 -3.70 7.32 -24.73
CA ASN A 37 -4.54 7.77 -23.61
C ASN A 37 -3.93 7.47 -22.23
N MET A 38 -2.67 7.04 -22.15
CA MET A 38 -2.01 6.80 -20.88
C MET A 38 -1.67 8.14 -20.19
N PRO A 39 -2.12 8.37 -18.95
CA PRO A 39 -1.72 9.55 -18.20
C PRO A 39 -0.20 9.57 -17.98
N PRO A 40 0.40 10.77 -17.77
CA PRO A 40 1.84 10.93 -17.65
C PRO A 40 2.45 10.00 -16.60
N ASP A 41 3.73 9.60 -16.78
CA ASP A 41 4.45 8.72 -15.85
C ASP A 41 4.28 9.18 -14.39
N HIS A 42 4.07 8.21 -13.49
CA HIS A 42 3.84 8.39 -12.05
C HIS A 42 4.85 9.33 -11.34
N SER A 43 5.99 9.59 -11.99
CA SER A 43 7.07 10.51 -11.59
C SER A 43 6.69 11.99 -11.54
N THR A 44 5.87 12.48 -12.49
CA THR A 44 5.58 13.92 -12.60
C THR A 44 4.60 14.39 -11.52
N TYR A 45 3.77 13.46 -11.05
CA TYR A 45 2.63 13.74 -10.18
C TYR A 45 3.00 14.14 -8.75
N SER A 46 3.94 13.45 -8.09
CA SER A 46 4.31 13.77 -6.70
C SER A 46 4.77 15.22 -6.58
N SER A 47 5.62 15.67 -7.52
CA SER A 47 6.09 17.06 -7.58
C SER A 47 4.96 18.07 -7.84
N GLN A 48 3.99 17.75 -8.69
CA GLN A 48 2.83 18.61 -8.97
C GLN A 48 1.83 18.64 -7.82
N PHE A 49 1.61 17.52 -7.13
CA PHE A 49 0.71 17.39 -6.00
C PHE A 49 1.10 18.32 -4.85
N PHE A 50 2.39 18.36 -4.48
CA PHE A 50 2.88 19.30 -3.47
C PHE A 50 3.04 20.74 -3.97
N LYS A 51 3.17 20.96 -5.27
CA LYS A 51 3.08 22.33 -5.84
C LYS A 51 1.67 22.89 -5.68
N GLN A 52 0.65 22.05 -5.83
CA GLN A 52 -0.76 22.42 -5.66
C GLN A 52 -1.19 22.45 -4.18
N ASN A 53 -0.51 21.72 -3.30
CA ASN A 53 -0.81 21.63 -1.88
C ASN A 53 0.44 21.95 -1.03
N PRO A 54 0.94 23.20 -1.03
CA PRO A 54 2.15 23.58 -0.31
C PRO A 54 2.00 23.47 1.22
N ASP A 55 0.79 23.71 1.75
CA ASP A 55 0.49 23.71 3.19
C ASP A 55 0.01 22.35 3.71
N LEU A 56 0.25 21.26 2.96
CA LEU A 56 -0.20 19.94 3.32
C LEU A 56 0.60 19.41 4.52
N HIS A 57 0.10 19.68 5.73
CA HIS A 57 0.64 19.15 6.98
C HIS A 57 0.11 17.74 7.25
N LYS A 58 0.49 16.78 6.40
CA LYS A 58 0.21 15.37 6.65
C LYS A 58 1.34 14.71 7.41
N ASN A 59 0.99 13.84 8.35
CA ASN A 59 1.96 13.02 9.07
C ASN A 59 2.72 12.11 8.08
N ALA A 60 3.99 11.86 8.38
CA ALA A 60 4.81 10.91 7.63
C ALA A 60 4.12 9.54 7.59
N GLY A 61 4.26 8.82 6.47
CA GLY A 61 3.62 7.52 6.27
C GLY A 61 2.16 7.56 5.82
N THR A 62 1.52 8.74 5.80
CA THR A 62 0.15 8.87 5.27
C THR A 62 0.09 8.50 3.79
N ILE A 63 -0.83 7.63 3.39
CA ILE A 63 -1.09 7.33 1.98
C ILE A 63 -1.71 8.55 1.33
N LEU A 64 -1.03 9.10 0.32
CA LEU A 64 -1.50 10.24 -0.46
C LEU A 64 -2.32 9.80 -1.65
N ARG A 65 -1.92 8.71 -2.30
CA ARG A 65 -2.50 8.27 -3.58
C ARG A 65 -2.34 6.78 -3.78
N VAL A 66 -3.31 6.20 -4.50
CA VAL A 66 -3.21 4.88 -5.11
C VAL A 66 -3.48 5.00 -6.59
N SER A 67 -2.68 4.33 -7.41
CA SER A 67 -2.95 4.12 -8.83
C SER A 67 -2.75 2.65 -9.20
N VAL A 68 -3.61 2.15 -10.07
CA VAL A 68 -3.55 0.79 -10.60
C VAL A 68 -3.73 0.79 -12.12
N LYS A 69 -2.97 -0.07 -12.81
CA LYS A 69 -3.05 -0.32 -14.24
C LYS A 69 -3.17 -1.81 -14.51
N ASN A 70 -4.10 -2.19 -15.39
CA ASN A 70 -4.39 -3.57 -15.75
C ASN A 70 -4.56 -4.50 -14.53
N PHE A 71 -5.20 -4.01 -13.47
CA PHE A 71 -5.30 -4.69 -12.18
C PHE A 71 -6.73 -5.13 -11.91
N MET A 72 -6.95 -6.44 -11.79
CA MET A 72 -8.26 -7.07 -11.63
C MET A 72 -9.28 -6.61 -12.68
N CYS A 73 -10.31 -5.88 -12.27
CA CYS A 73 -11.34 -5.38 -13.15
C CYS A 73 -11.07 -3.97 -13.70
N HIS A 74 -9.95 -3.35 -13.31
CA HIS A 74 -9.57 -1.98 -13.63
C HIS A 74 -8.46 -1.92 -14.68
N THR A 75 -8.72 -1.28 -15.81
CA THR A 75 -7.68 -0.99 -16.82
C THR A 75 -6.79 0.14 -16.34
N PHE A 76 -7.40 1.18 -15.79
CA PHE A 76 -6.71 2.25 -15.09
C PHE A 76 -7.64 2.81 -14.02
N LEU A 77 -7.11 3.06 -12.82
CA LEU A 77 -7.82 3.74 -11.73
C LEU A 77 -6.77 4.46 -10.88
N GLU A 78 -6.97 5.76 -10.68
CA GLU A 78 -6.14 6.62 -9.83
C GLU A 78 -7.05 7.50 -8.98
N PHE A 79 -6.71 7.67 -7.71
CA PHE A 79 -7.39 8.62 -6.85
C PHE A 79 -6.51 9.06 -5.67
N ASP A 80 -6.72 10.32 -5.26
CA ASP A 80 -6.07 10.95 -4.12
C ASP A 80 -6.84 10.72 -2.83
N PHE A 81 -6.12 10.49 -1.74
CA PHE A 81 -6.67 10.36 -0.40
C PHE A 81 -6.66 11.71 0.33
N ASN A 82 -7.79 12.02 0.95
CA ASN A 82 -7.91 13.01 2.00
C ASN A 82 -7.19 12.55 3.27
N GLU A 83 -6.92 13.49 4.17
CA GLU A 83 -6.16 13.25 5.40
C GLU A 83 -6.84 12.28 6.38
N ASN A 84 -8.15 12.38 6.54
CA ASN A 84 -8.85 11.70 7.63
C ASN A 84 -9.75 10.55 7.13
N LEU A 85 -10.74 10.87 6.29
CA LEU A 85 -11.76 9.92 5.87
C LEU A 85 -11.87 9.89 4.35
N ASN A 86 -11.79 8.67 3.81
CA ASN A 86 -11.90 8.38 2.40
C ASN A 86 -12.96 7.30 2.20
N MET A 87 -13.93 7.55 1.32
CA MET A 87 -14.99 6.60 1.02
C MET A 87 -14.95 6.19 -0.46
N VAL A 88 -14.79 4.89 -0.69
CA VAL A 88 -14.89 4.28 -2.03
C VAL A 88 -16.25 3.62 -2.17
N ILE A 89 -17.11 4.17 -3.03
CA ILE A 89 -18.50 3.75 -3.20
C ILE A 89 -18.70 3.16 -4.60
N GLY A 90 -19.58 2.17 -4.71
CA GLY A 90 -19.94 1.56 -5.99
C GLY A 90 -20.69 0.24 -5.81
N ASN A 91 -21.31 -0.23 -6.88
CA ASN A 91 -22.11 -1.46 -6.88
C ASN A 91 -21.28 -2.69 -6.50
N ASN A 92 -21.93 -3.78 -6.12
CA ASN A 92 -21.24 -5.06 -5.91
C ASN A 92 -20.56 -5.50 -7.22
N GLY A 93 -19.32 -6.00 -7.12
CA GLY A 93 -18.51 -6.37 -8.29
C GLY A 93 -17.80 -5.21 -9.00
N SER A 94 -17.98 -3.95 -8.59
CA SER A 94 -17.28 -2.79 -9.18
C SER A 94 -15.77 -2.72 -8.92
N GLY A 95 -15.23 -3.59 -8.07
CA GLY A 95 -13.80 -3.63 -7.78
C GLY A 95 -13.33 -2.76 -6.63
N LYS A 96 -14.21 -2.37 -5.69
CA LYS A 96 -13.84 -1.60 -4.49
C LYS A 96 -12.71 -2.25 -3.68
N SER A 97 -12.80 -3.57 -3.47
CA SER A 97 -11.76 -4.33 -2.76
C SER A 97 -10.42 -4.38 -3.50
N ALA A 98 -10.39 -4.06 -4.81
CA ALA A 98 -9.14 -3.99 -5.56
C ALA A 98 -8.23 -2.87 -5.06
N VAL A 99 -8.81 -1.76 -4.58
CA VAL A 99 -8.04 -0.66 -3.98
C VAL A 99 -7.26 -1.14 -2.76
N MET A 100 -7.96 -1.80 -1.82
CA MET A 100 -7.36 -2.34 -0.60
C MET A 100 -6.29 -3.39 -0.94
N ASN A 101 -6.55 -4.27 -1.92
CA ASN A 101 -5.58 -5.25 -2.37
C ASN A 101 -4.35 -4.61 -3.02
N ALA A 102 -4.52 -3.53 -3.79
CA ALA A 102 -3.42 -2.79 -4.38
C ALA A 102 -2.52 -2.18 -3.31
N ILE A 103 -3.10 -1.57 -2.26
CA ILE A 103 -2.34 -1.04 -1.11
C ILE A 103 -1.55 -2.16 -0.43
N THR A 104 -2.22 -3.25 -0.05
CA THR A 104 -1.57 -4.39 0.62
C THR A 104 -0.42 -4.96 -0.22
N LEU A 105 -0.64 -5.17 -1.51
CA LEU A 105 0.40 -5.74 -2.39
C LEU A 105 1.56 -4.76 -2.61
N THR A 106 1.31 -3.47 -2.72
CA THR A 106 2.36 -2.48 -2.98
C THR A 106 3.26 -2.30 -1.76
N LEU A 107 2.70 -2.32 -0.56
CA LEU A 107 3.41 -2.08 0.69
C LEU A 107 3.98 -3.36 1.32
N GLY A 108 4.41 -4.33 0.50
CA GLY A 108 5.12 -5.52 0.98
C GLY A 108 4.24 -6.65 1.52
N GLY A 109 2.92 -6.46 1.60
CA GLY A 109 1.99 -7.48 2.07
C GLY A 109 1.99 -8.74 1.21
N ARG A 110 1.78 -9.89 1.86
CA ARG A 110 1.74 -11.19 1.18
C ARG A 110 0.46 -11.32 0.36
N ALA A 111 0.56 -11.94 -0.82
CA ALA A 111 -0.63 -12.19 -1.66
C ALA A 111 -1.69 -13.01 -0.92
N THR A 112 -1.28 -13.93 -0.04
CA THR A 112 -2.17 -14.71 0.83
C THR A 112 -2.98 -13.86 1.80
N SER A 113 -2.49 -12.69 2.22
CA SER A 113 -3.18 -11.78 3.12
C SER A 113 -4.39 -11.09 2.47
N THR A 114 -4.46 -11.06 1.14
CA THR A 114 -5.56 -10.42 0.38
C THR A 114 -6.79 -11.31 0.17
N SER A 115 -6.85 -12.47 0.84
CA SER A 115 -7.94 -13.47 0.83
C SER A 115 -8.35 -14.04 -0.54
N ARG A 116 -7.62 -13.73 -1.62
CA ARG A 116 -8.05 -14.06 -2.99
C ARG A 116 -7.24 -15.15 -3.69
N CYS A 117 -5.91 -15.10 -3.72
CA CYS A 117 -5.12 -16.05 -4.50
C CYS A 117 -3.69 -16.22 -3.96
N SER A 118 -3.16 -17.44 -4.06
CA SER A 118 -1.74 -17.75 -3.84
C SER A 118 -0.83 -17.29 -4.99
N ASN A 119 -1.38 -17.20 -6.21
CA ASN A 119 -0.66 -16.75 -7.39
C ASN A 119 -0.89 -15.26 -7.68
N ILE A 120 0.19 -14.49 -7.67
CA ILE A 120 0.14 -13.04 -7.88
C ILE A 120 -0.28 -12.64 -9.30
N SER A 121 -0.08 -13.49 -10.32
CA SER A 121 -0.52 -13.20 -11.69
C SER A 121 -2.05 -13.13 -11.82
N ARG A 122 -2.81 -13.69 -10.87
CA ARG A 122 -4.28 -13.60 -10.81
C ARG A 122 -4.79 -12.17 -10.56
N PHE A 123 -3.92 -11.27 -10.11
CA PHE A 123 -4.25 -9.86 -9.97
C PHE A 123 -4.22 -9.11 -11.30
N ILE A 124 -3.71 -9.72 -12.36
CA ILE A 124 -3.67 -9.13 -13.69
C ILE A 124 -5.06 -9.18 -14.32
N GLN A 125 -5.47 -8.07 -14.93
CA GLN A 125 -6.71 -7.99 -15.69
C GLN A 125 -6.72 -9.03 -16.81
N HIS A 126 -7.86 -9.71 -16.99
CA HIS A 126 -8.01 -10.69 -18.06
C HIS A 126 -7.63 -10.10 -19.43
N GLY A 127 -6.82 -10.85 -20.18
CA GLY A 127 -6.32 -10.45 -21.50
C GLY A 127 -5.12 -9.50 -21.47
N LYS A 128 -4.57 -9.16 -20.30
CA LYS A 128 -3.36 -8.33 -20.17
C LYS A 128 -2.15 -9.16 -19.75
N SER A 129 -0.96 -8.73 -20.17
CA SER A 129 0.32 -9.41 -19.90
C SER A 129 0.99 -8.96 -18.60
N PHE A 130 0.56 -7.84 -18.04
CA PHE A 130 1.09 -7.29 -16.78
C PHE A 130 0.04 -6.47 -16.05
N ALA A 131 0.28 -6.26 -14.76
CA ALA A 131 -0.40 -5.27 -13.92
C ALA A 131 0.63 -4.41 -13.20
N GLU A 132 0.25 -3.17 -12.91
CA GLU A 132 1.05 -2.26 -12.10
C GLU A 132 0.18 -1.65 -11.02
N VAL A 133 0.69 -1.61 -9.81
CA VAL A 133 0.06 -0.93 -8.67
C VAL A 133 1.07 0.00 -8.04
N SER A 134 0.62 1.19 -7.67
CA SER A 134 1.46 2.23 -7.07
C SER A 134 0.77 2.88 -5.88
N VAL A 135 1.57 3.20 -4.87
CA VAL A 135 1.18 3.91 -3.66
C VAL A 135 2.15 5.05 -3.45
N VAL A 136 1.64 6.24 -3.20
CA VAL A 136 2.45 7.40 -2.81
C VAL A 136 2.27 7.65 -1.32
N LEU A 137 3.37 7.69 -0.58
CA LEU A 137 3.41 7.98 0.85
C LEU A 137 3.93 9.40 1.10
N CYS A 138 3.35 10.08 2.08
CA CYS A 138 3.87 11.33 2.60
C CYS A 138 5.19 11.09 3.35
N ASN A 139 6.21 11.89 3.04
CA ASN A 139 7.51 11.87 3.72
C ASN A 139 7.87 13.27 4.23
N GLN A 140 7.02 13.80 5.11
CA GLN A 140 7.17 15.12 5.70
C GLN A 140 6.96 15.07 7.23
N GLY A 141 7.43 16.10 7.92
CA GLY A 141 7.31 16.19 9.38
C GLY A 141 8.48 15.51 10.11
N LEU A 142 8.35 15.41 11.43
CA LEU A 142 9.42 14.94 12.32
C LEU A 142 9.81 13.48 12.08
N GLU A 143 8.88 12.66 11.58
CA GLU A 143 9.08 11.23 11.35
C GLU A 143 9.47 10.91 9.90
N ALA A 144 9.78 11.93 9.08
CA ALA A 144 10.23 11.70 7.71
C ALA A 144 11.56 10.92 7.67
N ILE A 145 11.69 10.01 6.72
CA ILE A 145 12.87 9.16 6.52
C ILE A 145 13.70 9.67 5.35
N ASP A 146 15.03 9.71 5.53
CA ASP A 146 16.03 10.06 4.50
C ASP A 146 15.55 11.14 3.52
N ILE A 147 15.18 12.33 4.02
CA ILE A 147 14.59 13.40 3.22
C ILE A 147 15.47 13.76 2.01
N GLU A 148 16.80 13.74 2.17
CA GLU A 148 17.72 14.00 1.06
C GLU A 148 17.61 12.98 -0.08
N ARG A 149 17.28 11.73 0.26
CA ARG A 149 17.18 10.62 -0.70
C ARG A 149 15.81 10.57 -1.37
N PHE A 150 14.75 10.70 -0.57
CA PHE A 150 13.38 10.50 -1.01
C PHE A 150 12.61 11.79 -1.30
N GLY A 151 13.00 12.91 -0.71
CA GLY A 151 12.23 14.15 -0.75
C GLY A 151 10.94 14.04 0.06
N ARG A 152 9.92 14.85 -0.29
CA ARG A 152 8.67 14.96 0.47
C ARG A 152 7.66 13.85 0.24
N ALA A 153 7.89 12.97 -0.74
CA ALA A 153 7.09 11.78 -0.94
C ALA A 153 7.90 10.62 -1.49
N ILE A 154 7.40 9.43 -1.15
CA ILE A 154 7.96 8.16 -1.60
C ILE A 154 6.90 7.47 -2.46
N THR A 155 7.24 7.15 -3.70
CA THR A 155 6.36 6.39 -4.59
C THR A 155 6.86 4.95 -4.65
N ILE A 156 6.03 4.03 -4.16
CA ILE A 156 6.29 2.59 -4.21
C ILE A 156 5.44 1.99 -5.32
N ILE A 157 6.07 1.22 -6.21
CA ILE A 157 5.42 0.60 -7.36
C ILE A 157 5.70 -0.89 -7.32
N ARG A 158 4.68 -1.70 -7.58
CA ARG A 158 4.81 -3.14 -7.81
C ARG A 158 4.31 -3.48 -9.21
N LYS A 159 5.20 -4.04 -10.02
CA LYS A 159 4.89 -4.58 -11.35
C LYS A 159 4.77 -6.09 -11.27
N ILE A 160 3.70 -6.63 -11.83
CA ILE A 160 3.37 -8.05 -11.84
C ILE A 160 3.23 -8.51 -13.29
N THR A 161 3.92 -9.57 -13.68
CA THR A 161 3.84 -10.12 -15.05
C THR A 161 3.04 -11.42 -15.07
N ILE A 162 2.46 -11.74 -16.23
CA ILE A 162 1.70 -12.98 -16.43
C ILE A 162 2.58 -14.22 -16.27
N LYS A 163 3.89 -14.08 -16.48
CA LYS A 163 4.91 -15.12 -16.25
C LYS A 163 5.14 -15.41 -14.77
N GLY A 164 4.50 -14.66 -13.87
CA GLY A 164 4.60 -14.83 -12.42
C GLY A 164 5.74 -14.03 -11.76
N SER A 165 6.51 -13.25 -12.53
CA SER A 165 7.51 -12.37 -11.93
C SER A 165 6.85 -11.14 -11.32
N SER A 166 7.42 -10.66 -10.22
CA SER A 166 6.98 -9.46 -9.50
C SER A 166 8.20 -8.64 -9.12
N HIS A 167 8.21 -7.36 -9.49
CA HIS A 167 9.32 -6.45 -9.21
C HIS A 167 8.82 -5.21 -8.50
N TYR A 168 9.63 -4.70 -7.58
CA TYR A 168 9.37 -3.47 -6.88
C TYR A 168 10.21 -2.34 -7.45
N LEU A 169 9.68 -1.13 -7.38
CA LEU A 169 10.41 0.10 -7.68
C LEU A 169 10.03 1.11 -6.61
N VAL A 170 11.03 1.80 -6.07
CA VAL A 170 10.87 2.90 -5.13
C VAL A 170 11.43 4.14 -5.79
N LYS A 171 10.58 5.15 -5.99
CA LYS A 171 10.94 6.44 -6.59
C LYS A 171 10.86 7.55 -5.53
N ASN A 172 11.69 8.57 -5.66
CA ASN A 172 11.63 9.79 -4.85
C ASN A 172 10.54 10.78 -5.36
N GLU A 173 10.43 11.95 -4.72
CA GLU A 173 9.44 12.97 -5.06
C GLU A 173 9.53 13.50 -6.50
N TYR A 174 10.71 13.37 -7.14
CA TYR A 174 10.97 13.76 -8.53
C TYR A 174 10.79 12.59 -9.50
N GLY A 175 10.41 11.42 -8.99
CA GLY A 175 10.21 10.21 -9.79
C GLY A 175 11.50 9.48 -10.20
N LYS A 176 12.65 9.87 -9.65
CA LYS A 176 13.92 9.17 -9.87
C LYS A 176 13.88 7.84 -9.10
N LEU A 177 14.33 6.76 -9.75
CA LEU A 177 14.47 5.46 -9.09
C LEU A 177 15.53 5.54 -7.98
N VAL A 178 15.15 5.09 -6.80
CA VAL A 178 15.97 5.09 -5.59
C VAL A 178 16.36 3.67 -5.16
N SER A 179 15.48 2.70 -5.39
CA SER A 179 15.71 1.29 -5.09
C SER A 179 14.71 0.41 -5.86
N ASP A 180 15.08 -0.84 -6.09
CA ASP A 180 14.22 -1.91 -6.63
C ASP A 180 14.10 -3.10 -5.66
N LYS A 181 14.71 -2.99 -4.47
CA LYS A 181 14.78 -4.06 -3.46
C LYS A 181 13.58 -4.03 -2.55
N LYS A 182 13.05 -5.23 -2.25
CA LYS A 182 11.98 -5.39 -1.25
C LYS A 182 12.39 -4.88 0.14
N ASP A 183 13.64 -5.10 0.55
CA ASP A 183 14.13 -4.67 1.87
C ASP A 183 14.01 -3.16 2.09
N THR A 184 14.10 -2.36 1.03
CA THR A 184 13.88 -0.91 1.12
C THR A 184 12.42 -0.60 1.46
N ILE A 185 11.48 -1.33 0.87
CA ILE A 185 10.04 -1.19 1.18
C ILE A 185 9.77 -1.64 2.61
N ASP A 186 10.33 -2.79 3.01
CA ASP A 186 10.16 -3.30 4.37
C ASP A 186 10.70 -2.28 5.40
N THR A 187 11.83 -1.63 5.11
CA THR A 187 12.39 -0.52 5.93
C THR A 187 11.43 0.67 6.02
N ILE A 188 10.89 1.14 4.88
CA ILE A 188 9.96 2.28 4.84
C ILE A 188 8.67 1.95 5.61
N VAL A 189 8.11 0.76 5.39
CA VAL A 189 6.87 0.29 6.00
C VAL A 189 7.05 0.12 7.52
N THR A 190 8.18 -0.43 7.97
CA THR A 190 8.51 -0.54 9.39
C THR A 190 8.74 0.82 10.03
N HIS A 191 9.47 1.72 9.37
CA HIS A 191 9.74 3.07 9.89
C HIS A 191 8.45 3.87 10.10
N PHE A 192 7.52 3.83 9.14
CA PHE A 192 6.22 4.47 9.26
C PHE A 192 5.18 3.65 10.03
N ASN A 193 5.56 2.50 10.60
CA ASN A 193 4.67 1.59 11.33
C ASN A 193 3.39 1.23 10.54
N ILE A 194 3.52 1.00 9.23
CA ILE A 194 2.40 0.62 8.37
C ILE A 194 2.19 -0.90 8.48
N GLN A 195 1.12 -1.31 9.13
CA GLN A 195 0.86 -2.73 9.42
C GLN A 195 -0.13 -3.36 8.44
N VAL A 196 0.29 -3.61 7.19
CA VAL A 196 -0.61 -4.16 6.16
C VAL A 196 -1.08 -5.60 6.41
N ASP A 197 -0.36 -6.35 7.25
CA ASP A 197 -0.72 -7.72 7.66
C ASP A 197 -1.54 -7.75 8.96
N ASN A 198 -1.71 -6.62 9.66
CA ASN A 198 -2.54 -6.56 10.87
C ASN A 198 -4.02 -6.47 10.46
N PRO A 199 -4.87 -7.47 10.77
CA PRO A 199 -6.28 -7.48 10.38
C PRO A 199 -7.11 -6.35 11.00
N MET A 200 -6.60 -5.69 12.06
CA MET A 200 -7.24 -4.52 12.65
C MET A 200 -6.94 -3.23 11.89
N CYS A 201 -5.81 -3.17 11.19
CA CYS A 201 -5.46 -2.05 10.30
C CYS A 201 -6.04 -2.29 8.89
N MET A 202 -5.95 -3.52 8.40
CA MET A 202 -6.44 -3.95 7.10
C MET A 202 -7.53 -5.00 7.25
N LEU A 203 -8.76 -4.53 7.50
CA LEU A 203 -9.91 -5.42 7.66
C LEU A 203 -10.55 -5.73 6.30
N ASN A 204 -10.15 -6.83 5.68
CA ASN A 204 -10.78 -7.26 4.43
C ASN A 204 -12.16 -7.91 4.66
N GLN A 205 -12.97 -7.99 3.60
CA GLN A 205 -14.35 -8.50 3.68
C GLN A 205 -14.44 -9.92 4.26
N ASP A 206 -13.47 -10.79 3.94
CA ASP A 206 -13.49 -12.19 4.37
C ASP A 206 -13.02 -12.33 5.82
N ILE A 207 -12.00 -11.58 6.23
CA ILE A 207 -11.52 -11.47 7.62
C ILE A 207 -12.65 -10.92 8.50
N ALA A 208 -13.36 -9.87 8.06
CA ALA A 208 -14.48 -9.31 8.81
C ALA A 208 -15.59 -10.35 9.05
N LYS A 209 -15.98 -11.09 8.01
CA LYS A 209 -16.99 -12.16 8.11
C LYS A 209 -16.54 -13.28 9.04
N ASN A 210 -15.29 -13.74 8.88
CA ASN A 210 -14.74 -14.80 9.71
C ASN A 210 -14.66 -14.36 11.18
N PHE A 211 -14.19 -13.14 11.45
CA PHE A 211 -14.10 -12.59 12.79
C PHE A 211 -15.46 -12.57 13.53
N LEU A 212 -16.54 -12.21 12.85
CA LEU A 212 -17.89 -12.20 13.42
C LEU A 212 -18.43 -13.62 13.68
N ASN A 213 -18.06 -14.58 12.84
CA ASN A 213 -18.55 -15.96 12.92
C ASN A 213 -17.70 -16.86 13.83
N THR A 214 -16.50 -16.42 14.20
CA THR A 214 -15.61 -17.15 15.10
C THR A 214 -16.23 -17.26 16.50
N LYS A 215 -16.59 -18.50 16.88
CA LYS A 215 -17.05 -18.84 18.23
C LYS A 215 -15.90 -19.26 19.17
N SER A 216 -14.73 -19.56 18.63
CA SER A 216 -13.57 -20.05 19.39
C SER A 216 -12.89 -18.93 20.18
N THR A 217 -12.81 -19.08 21.50
CA THR A 217 -12.07 -18.16 22.39
C THR A 217 -10.59 -18.04 22.01
N LYS A 218 -9.99 -19.13 21.52
CA LYS A 218 -8.58 -19.16 21.10
C LYS A 218 -8.33 -18.29 19.86
N GLU A 219 -9.23 -18.31 18.89
CA GLU A 219 -9.12 -17.47 17.70
C GLU A 219 -9.33 -15.99 18.03
N LYS A 220 -10.29 -15.67 18.91
CA LYS A 220 -10.48 -14.29 19.42
C LYS A 220 -9.23 -13.79 20.15
N TYR A 221 -8.60 -14.65 20.95
CA TYR A 221 -7.34 -14.33 21.61
C TYR A 221 -6.22 -14.05 20.59
N ASN A 222 -6.07 -14.90 19.58
CA ASN A 222 -5.07 -14.69 18.53
C ASN A 222 -5.28 -13.37 17.78
N VAL A 223 -6.53 -13.01 17.45
CA VAL A 223 -6.82 -11.71 16.85
C VAL A 223 -6.39 -10.57 17.78
N ARG A 224 -6.70 -10.65 19.08
CA ARG A 224 -6.27 -9.66 20.07
C ARG A 224 -4.73 -9.53 20.12
N ILE A 225 -4.00 -10.63 20.11
CA ILE A 225 -2.52 -10.65 20.12
C ILE A 225 -1.95 -10.00 18.85
N LEU A 226 -2.52 -10.29 17.68
CA LEU A 226 -2.14 -9.64 16.42
C LEU A 226 -2.49 -8.14 16.43
N SER A 227 -3.64 -7.77 17.00
CA SER A 227 -4.15 -6.39 17.04
C SER A 227 -3.20 -5.42 17.72
N VAL A 228 -2.62 -5.84 18.85
CA VAL A 228 -1.69 -5.02 19.64
C VAL A 228 -0.24 -5.14 19.15
N ASN A 229 -0.03 -5.81 18.01
CA ASN A 229 1.28 -6.15 17.48
C ASN A 229 2.19 -6.83 18.53
N TYR A 230 1.61 -7.70 19.36
CA TYR A 230 2.26 -8.26 20.54
C TYR A 230 3.54 -9.01 20.20
N PHE A 231 3.54 -9.79 19.10
CA PHE A 231 4.71 -10.58 18.72
C PHE A 231 5.91 -9.70 18.36
N GLU A 232 5.68 -8.59 17.67
CA GLU A 232 6.76 -7.66 17.34
C GLU A 232 7.29 -6.97 18.59
N LEU A 233 6.39 -6.52 19.48
CA LEU A 233 6.77 -5.96 20.78
C LEU A 233 7.56 -6.97 21.61
N ASN A 234 7.09 -8.21 21.71
CA ASN A 234 7.74 -9.26 22.46
C ASN A 234 9.13 -9.57 21.89
N ASN A 235 9.28 -9.63 20.56
CA ASN A 235 10.60 -9.82 19.93
C ASN A 235 11.54 -8.64 20.20
N LYS A 236 11.05 -7.40 20.18
CA LYS A 236 11.84 -6.22 20.58
C LYS A 236 12.29 -6.31 22.04
N PHE A 237 11.41 -6.73 22.95
CA PHE A 237 11.75 -6.96 24.35
C PHE A 237 12.82 -8.06 24.51
N LEU A 238 12.66 -9.23 23.88
CA LEU A 238 13.66 -10.30 23.95
C LEU A 238 15.03 -9.85 23.39
N ASN A 239 15.04 -9.08 22.31
CA ASN A 239 16.29 -8.54 21.75
C ASN A 239 16.96 -7.53 22.68
N LEU A 240 16.19 -6.74 23.42
CA LEU A 240 16.71 -5.83 24.44
C LEU A 240 17.31 -6.59 25.63
N ASP A 241 16.67 -7.67 26.07
CA ASP A 241 17.20 -8.52 27.13
C ASP A 241 18.51 -9.21 26.69
N LEU A 242 18.56 -9.75 25.48
CA LEU A 242 19.78 -10.31 24.89
C LEU A 242 20.90 -9.28 24.78
N PHE A 243 20.57 -8.06 24.34
CA PHE A 243 21.53 -6.95 24.27
C PHE A 243 22.06 -6.57 25.66
N ARG A 244 21.16 -6.48 26.66
CA ARG A 244 21.54 -6.20 28.05
C ARG A 244 22.51 -7.26 28.58
N ASP A 245 22.20 -8.53 28.39
CA ASP A 245 23.02 -9.63 28.89
C ASP A 245 24.39 -9.67 28.18
N HIS A 246 24.44 -9.34 26.89
CA HIS A 246 25.71 -9.19 26.16
C HIS A 246 26.55 -8.02 26.70
N MET A 247 25.93 -6.87 27.00
CA MET A 247 26.61 -5.72 27.60
C MET A 247 27.15 -6.02 29.00
N ILE A 248 26.39 -6.76 29.83
CA ILE A 248 26.84 -7.18 31.16
C ILE A 248 28.07 -8.10 31.04
N SER A 249 28.03 -9.08 30.14
CA SER A 249 29.16 -9.98 29.88
C SER A 249 30.38 -9.23 29.34
N PHE A 250 30.18 -8.26 28.45
CA PHE A 250 31.25 -7.40 27.93
C PHE A 250 31.92 -6.59 29.04
N LEU A 251 31.13 -5.91 29.88
CA LEU A 251 31.62 -5.10 31.01
C LEU A 251 32.34 -5.95 32.06
N ALA A 252 31.91 -7.20 32.29
CA ALA A 252 32.58 -8.12 33.21
C ALA A 252 33.97 -8.59 32.72
N ASN A 253 34.26 -8.47 31.43
CA ASN A 253 35.51 -8.92 30.80
C ASN A 253 36.46 -7.76 30.43
N VAL A 254 36.14 -6.51 30.79
CA VAL A 254 37.05 -5.37 30.60
C VAL A 254 38.17 -5.46 31.66
N PRO A 255 39.45 -5.60 31.28
CA PRO A 255 40.55 -5.60 32.25
C PRO A 255 40.62 -4.23 32.96
N THR A 256 40.69 -4.25 34.30
CA THR A 256 40.90 -3.07 35.15
C THR A 256 42.25 -2.41 34.94
#